data_AF-N8Z4F6-F1
#
_entry.id   AF-N8Z4F6-F1
#
_cell.length_a   1.000
_cell.length_b   1.000
_cell.length_c   1.000
_cell.angle_alpha   90.00
_cell.angle_beta   90.00
_cell.angle_gamma   90.00
#
_symmetry.space_group_name_H-M   'P 1'
#
loop_
_entity.id
_entity.type
_entity.pdbx_description
1 polymer ?
#
loop_
_entity_poly.entity_id
_entity_poly.type
_entity_poly.pdbx_seq_one_letter_code
_entity_poly.pdbx_strand_id
1 'polypeptide(L)'
;MSRHVSPVSHRFSQIVRSALMATALLGVVQIANAGPTVDQLSNCLERSTTTADKTTVMQWTFVALSAHPDLKAYSNVSAQQKESLDKNLASVLQRILVEQCSAQTKAVIQAEGLEAVGNSFQGLGRSTGEEILKNPEINNQLKGILRYVDLNKLVTTFLTPDIWNKLGSIRSK
;
A
#
# COMPACT_ATOMS: atom_id res chain seq x y z
N MET A 1 29.72 70.74 -16.79
CA MET A 1 29.63 69.35 -17.30
C MET A 1 29.17 68.45 -16.17
N SER A 2 27.91 68.00 -16.23
CA SER A 2 27.27 67.17 -15.21
C SER A 2 27.54 65.70 -15.51
N ARG A 3 27.94 64.89 -14.52
CA ARG A 3 28.00 63.43 -14.64
C ARG A 3 27.24 62.79 -13.49
N HIS A 4 26.05 62.28 -13.81
CA HIS A 4 25.28 61.36 -12.99
C HIS A 4 26.05 60.05 -12.79
N VAL A 5 26.20 59.59 -11.56
CA VAL A 5 26.63 58.23 -11.22
C VAL A 5 25.39 57.44 -10.80
N SER A 6 25.07 56.39 -11.56
CA SER A 6 23.83 55.61 -11.45
C SER A 6 23.82 54.63 -10.26
N PRO A 7 22.64 54.33 -9.65
CA PRO A 7 22.51 53.48 -8.46
C PRO A 7 22.28 51.99 -8.80
N VAL A 8 23.03 51.45 -9.77
CA VAL A 8 22.75 50.13 -10.38
C VAL A 8 23.32 48.95 -9.57
N SER A 9 24.37 49.16 -8.77
CA SER A 9 25.11 48.06 -8.12
C SER A 9 24.37 47.36 -6.96
N HIS A 10 23.50 48.07 -6.24
CA HIS A 10 22.83 47.52 -5.04
C HIS A 10 21.66 46.57 -5.37
N ARG A 11 20.93 46.81 -6.47
CA ARG A 11 19.78 45.99 -6.86
C ARG A 11 20.21 44.61 -7.37
N PHE A 12 21.36 44.53 -8.05
CA PHE A 12 21.90 43.28 -8.57
C PHE A 12 22.29 42.31 -7.44
N SER A 13 22.85 42.84 -6.35
CA SER A 13 23.26 42.04 -5.18
C SER A 13 22.08 41.42 -4.42
N GLN A 14 20.94 42.13 -4.33
CA GLN A 14 19.75 41.60 -3.65
C GLN A 14 19.01 40.54 -4.47
N ILE A 15 18.98 40.66 -5.80
CA ILE A 15 18.35 39.67 -6.68
C ILE A 15 19.13 38.35 -6.66
N VAL A 16 20.47 38.41 -6.63
CA VAL A 16 21.32 37.21 -6.55
C VAL A 16 21.16 36.48 -5.21
N ARG A 17 21.01 37.22 -4.10
CA ARG A 17 20.78 36.62 -2.77
C ARG A 17 19.42 35.93 -2.66
N SER A 18 18.37 36.50 -3.23
CA SER A 18 17.03 35.88 -3.23
C SER A 18 16.95 34.65 -4.16
N ALA A 19 17.69 34.66 -5.27
CA ALA A 19 17.76 33.52 -6.19
C ALA A 19 18.47 32.28 -5.58
N LEU A 20 19.45 32.50 -4.69
CA LEU A 20 20.18 31.42 -4.00
C LEU A 20 19.36 30.73 -2.89
N MET A 21 18.37 31.42 -2.28
CA MET A 21 17.48 30.79 -1.28
C MET A 21 16.36 29.95 -1.92
N ALA A 22 15.91 30.31 -3.12
CA ALA A 22 14.81 29.59 -3.80
C ALA A 22 15.25 28.23 -4.37
N THR A 23 16.51 28.06 -4.75
CA THR A 23 17.06 26.79 -5.27
C THR A 23 17.30 25.74 -4.18
N ALA A 24 17.41 26.13 -2.90
CA ALA A 24 17.60 25.19 -1.79
C ALA A 24 16.30 24.45 -1.38
N LEU A 25 15.12 24.96 -1.75
CA LEU A 25 13.83 24.41 -1.32
C LEU A 25 13.20 23.41 -2.30
N LEU A 26 13.78 23.21 -3.49
CA LEU A 26 13.27 22.28 -4.52
C LEU A 26 13.94 20.90 -4.49
N GLY A 27 14.86 20.66 -3.55
CA GLY A 27 15.75 19.51 -3.56
C GLY A 27 15.46 18.45 -2.50
N VAL A 28 14.22 17.98 -2.34
CA VAL A 28 13.90 16.66 -1.76
C VAL A 28 12.39 16.38 -1.85
N VAL A 29 11.91 16.05 -3.05
CA VAL A 29 10.71 15.21 -3.14
C VAL A 29 11.23 13.77 -3.13
N GLN A 30 11.31 13.15 -1.96
CA GLN A 30 11.51 11.71 -1.89
C GLN A 30 10.23 11.05 -2.39
N ILE A 31 10.19 10.74 -3.69
CA ILE A 31 9.26 9.74 -4.18
C ILE A 31 9.63 8.47 -3.43
N ALA A 32 8.74 8.00 -2.55
CA ALA A 32 8.85 6.71 -1.89
C ALA A 32 8.66 5.62 -2.95
N ASN A 33 9.65 5.47 -3.82
CA ASN A 33 9.78 4.31 -4.67
C ASN A 33 10.38 3.22 -3.80
N ALA A 34 9.70 2.08 -3.68
CA ALA A 34 10.29 0.89 -3.11
C ALA A 34 11.70 0.72 -3.72
N GLY A 35 12.72 0.60 -2.88
CA GLY A 35 14.06 0.41 -3.40
C GLY A 35 14.11 -0.90 -4.21
N PRO A 36 15.10 -1.06 -5.11
CA PRO A 36 15.24 -2.27 -5.91
C PRO A 36 15.32 -3.55 -5.05
N THR A 37 15.72 -3.44 -3.77
CA THR A 37 15.75 -4.57 -2.84
C THR A 37 14.36 -4.98 -2.37
N VAL A 38 13.47 -4.02 -2.11
CA VAL A 38 12.08 -4.27 -1.72
C VAL A 38 11.31 -4.96 -2.84
N ASP A 39 11.53 -4.56 -4.10
CA ASP A 39 10.93 -5.20 -5.28
C ASP A 39 11.43 -6.64 -5.46
N GLN A 40 12.73 -6.89 -5.24
CA GLN A 40 13.29 -8.24 -5.31
C GLN A 40 12.69 -9.16 -4.25
N LEU A 41 12.54 -8.66 -3.01
CA LEU A 41 11.89 -9.42 -1.96
C LEU A 41 10.41 -9.64 -2.28
N SER A 42 9.67 -8.62 -2.75
CA SER A 42 8.26 -8.76 -3.15
C SER A 42 8.08 -9.86 -4.20
N ASN A 43 8.92 -9.89 -5.23
CA ASN A 43 8.90 -10.94 -6.26
C ASN A 43 9.19 -12.33 -5.68
N CYS A 44 10.11 -12.43 -4.72
CA CYS A 44 10.40 -13.70 -4.06
C CYS A 44 9.21 -14.18 -3.20
N LEU A 45 8.60 -13.27 -2.44
CA LEU A 45 7.42 -13.55 -1.61
C LEU A 45 6.27 -14.08 -2.48
N GLU A 46 5.97 -13.43 -3.60
CA GLU A 46 4.90 -13.86 -4.51
C GLU A 46 5.12 -15.27 -5.07
N ARG A 47 6.36 -15.62 -5.41
CA ARG A 47 6.70 -16.95 -5.96
C ARG A 47 6.77 -18.05 -4.91
N SER A 48 7.16 -17.70 -3.68
CA SER A 48 7.40 -18.64 -2.59
C SER A 48 6.14 -18.92 -1.74
N THR A 49 5.13 -18.07 -1.87
CA THR A 49 3.86 -18.19 -1.15
C THR A 49 2.91 -19.14 -1.87
N THR A 50 2.48 -20.18 -1.17
CA THR A 50 1.51 -21.17 -1.65
C THR A 50 0.07 -20.78 -1.28
N THR A 51 -0.92 -21.45 -1.87
CA THR A 51 -2.34 -21.29 -1.48
C THR A 51 -2.61 -21.63 -0.01
N ALA A 52 -1.89 -22.62 0.54
CA ALA A 52 -1.99 -22.99 1.95
C ALA A 52 -1.45 -21.88 2.87
N ASP A 53 -0.38 -21.20 2.45
CA ASP A 53 0.18 -20.06 3.19
C ASP A 53 -0.79 -18.89 3.21
N LYS A 54 -1.36 -18.54 2.04
CA LYS A 54 -2.40 -17.50 1.95
C LYS A 54 -3.57 -17.80 2.88
N THR A 55 -4.00 -19.06 2.93
CA THR A 55 -5.08 -19.51 3.82
C THR A 55 -4.69 -19.35 5.29
N THR A 56 -3.47 -19.75 5.65
CA THR A 56 -2.92 -19.60 7.01
C THR A 56 -2.90 -18.13 7.42
N VAL A 57 -2.38 -17.25 6.57
CA VAL A 57 -2.32 -15.81 6.80
C VAL A 57 -3.73 -15.20 6.93
N MET A 58 -4.67 -15.60 6.07
CA MET A 58 -6.06 -15.15 6.13
C MET A 58 -6.75 -15.55 7.44
N GLN A 59 -6.63 -16.83 7.84
CA GLN A 59 -7.20 -17.35 9.08
C GLN A 59 -6.59 -16.65 10.30
N TRP A 60 -5.27 -16.52 10.33
CA TRP A 60 -4.57 -15.82 11.40
C TRP A 60 -5.01 -14.34 11.46
N THR A 61 -5.13 -13.66 10.32
CA THR A 61 -5.56 -12.25 10.26
C THR A 61 -6.96 -12.07 10.83
N PHE A 62 -7.92 -12.91 10.44
CA PHE A 62 -9.28 -12.88 11.01
C PHE A 62 -9.26 -13.06 12.53
N VAL A 63 -8.50 -14.05 13.02
CA VAL A 63 -8.40 -14.34 14.44
C VAL A 63 -7.71 -13.21 15.22
N ALA A 64 -6.63 -12.65 14.69
CA ALA A 64 -5.92 -11.52 15.27
C ALA A 64 -6.83 -10.28 15.37
N LEU A 65 -7.54 -9.95 14.29
CA LEU A 65 -8.51 -8.84 14.30
C LEU A 65 -9.63 -9.08 15.31
N SER A 66 -10.11 -10.32 15.44
CA SER A 66 -11.18 -10.66 16.39
C SER A 66 -10.80 -10.47 17.86
N ALA A 67 -9.51 -10.30 18.17
CA ALA A 67 -9.06 -9.94 19.51
C ALA A 67 -9.37 -8.48 19.87
N HIS A 68 -9.67 -7.61 18.89
CA HIS A 68 -10.06 -6.23 19.17
C HIS A 68 -11.37 -6.19 19.98
N PRO A 69 -11.49 -5.36 21.03
CA PRO A 69 -12.69 -5.31 21.88
C PRO A 69 -13.99 -5.14 21.08
N ASP A 70 -13.99 -4.25 20.09
CA ASP A 70 -15.18 -3.97 19.25
C ASP A 70 -15.56 -5.13 18.31
N LEU A 71 -14.65 -6.08 18.07
CA LEU A 71 -14.89 -7.23 17.20
C LEU A 71 -15.23 -8.51 17.98
N LYS A 72 -15.08 -8.49 19.31
CA LYS A 72 -15.25 -9.66 20.19
C LYS A 72 -16.65 -10.26 20.10
N ALA A 73 -17.68 -9.46 19.84
CA ALA A 73 -19.06 -9.93 19.72
C ALA A 73 -19.31 -10.76 18.44
N TYR A 74 -18.44 -10.65 17.42
CA TYR A 74 -18.62 -11.29 16.12
C TYR A 74 -17.80 -12.58 15.96
N SER A 75 -17.11 -13.02 17.01
CA SER A 75 -16.17 -14.13 16.95
C SER A 75 -16.11 -14.91 18.26
N ASN A 76 -15.99 -16.23 18.18
CA ASN A 76 -15.78 -17.10 19.33
C ASN A 76 -14.55 -17.99 19.12
N VAL A 77 -13.37 -17.36 19.10
CA VAL A 77 -12.10 -18.07 18.87
C VAL A 77 -11.47 -18.47 20.20
N SER A 78 -11.18 -19.77 20.36
CA SER A 78 -10.54 -20.33 21.55
C SER A 78 -9.05 -19.98 21.66
N ALA A 79 -8.49 -20.09 22.86
CA ALA A 79 -7.04 -19.89 23.06
C ALA A 79 -6.20 -20.90 22.26
N GLN A 80 -6.65 -22.16 22.17
CA GLN A 80 -5.96 -23.20 21.40
C GLN A 80 -5.97 -22.90 19.90
N GLN A 81 -7.06 -22.36 19.36
CA GLN A 81 -7.14 -21.95 17.95
C GLN A 81 -6.17 -20.80 17.66
N LYS A 82 -6.06 -19.82 18.57
CA LYS A 82 -5.08 -18.72 18.46
C LYS A 82 -3.65 -19.26 18.42
N GLU A 83 -3.28 -20.07 19.40
CA GLU A 83 -1.93 -20.61 19.50
C GLU A 83 -1.55 -21.47 18.28
N SER A 84 -2.49 -22.29 17.79
CA SER A 84 -2.28 -23.08 16.57
C SER A 84 -2.00 -22.20 15.35
N LEU A 85 -2.79 -21.13 15.16
CA LEU A 85 -2.59 -20.20 14.05
C LEU A 85 -1.32 -19.36 14.19
N ASP A 86 -0.92 -18.98 15.40
CA ASP A 86 0.35 -18.29 15.65
C ASP A 86 1.55 -19.17 15.24
N LYS A 87 1.53 -20.46 15.62
CA LYS A 87 2.56 -21.43 15.22
C LYS A 87 2.60 -21.64 13.71
N ASN A 88 1.44 -21.76 13.08
CA ASN A 88 1.36 -21.94 11.64
C ASN A 88 1.90 -20.72 10.90
N LEU A 89 1.51 -19.50 11.31
CA LEU A 89 2.02 -18.28 10.71
C LEU A 89 3.54 -18.15 10.91
N ALA A 90 4.04 -18.43 12.11
CA ALA A 90 5.48 -18.40 12.40
C ALA A 90 6.26 -19.35 11.47
N SER A 91 5.74 -20.57 11.26
CA SER A 91 6.35 -21.53 10.32
C SER A 91 6.35 -21.01 8.88
N VAL A 92 5.28 -20.36 8.43
CA VAL A 92 5.19 -19.75 7.09
C VAL A 92 6.23 -18.64 6.94
N LEU A 93 6.29 -17.72 7.91
CA LEU A 93 7.23 -16.60 7.89
C LEU A 93 8.68 -17.09 7.93
N GLN A 94 8.99 -18.09 8.75
CA GLN A 94 10.33 -18.66 8.83
C GLN A 94 10.74 -19.30 7.49
N ARG A 95 9.90 -20.17 6.93
CA ARG A 95 10.19 -20.81 5.64
C ARG A 95 10.38 -19.78 4.52
N ILE A 96 9.50 -18.78 4.44
CA ILE A 96 9.54 -17.80 3.36
C ILE A 96 10.71 -16.82 3.53
N LEU A 97 10.82 -16.14 4.68
CA LEU A 97 11.80 -15.07 4.86
C LEU A 97 13.22 -15.59 5.12
N VAL A 98 13.35 -16.70 5.86
CA VAL A 98 14.66 -17.19 6.35
C VAL A 98 15.23 -18.29 5.47
N GLU A 99 14.40 -19.11 4.83
CA GLU A 99 14.88 -20.24 4.02
C GLU A 99 14.82 -19.91 2.52
N GLN A 100 13.68 -19.45 2.02
CA GLN A 100 13.43 -19.29 0.58
C GLN A 100 13.85 -17.91 0.03
N CYS A 101 13.60 -16.84 0.79
CA CYS A 101 13.88 -15.44 0.39
C CYS A 101 14.96 -14.79 1.24
N SER A 102 15.88 -15.58 1.80
CA SER A 102 16.88 -15.13 2.78
C SER A 102 17.82 -14.05 2.24
N ALA A 103 18.30 -14.21 1.00
CA ALA A 103 19.19 -13.27 0.36
C ALA A 103 18.52 -11.90 0.15
N GLN A 104 17.27 -11.90 -0.33
CA GLN A 104 16.49 -10.69 -0.59
C GLN A 104 16.08 -10.02 0.73
N THR A 105 15.66 -10.80 1.72
CA THR A 105 15.32 -10.31 3.07
C THR A 105 16.53 -9.62 3.70
N LYS A 106 17.71 -10.25 3.63
CA LYS A 106 18.96 -9.64 4.10
C LYS A 106 19.31 -8.36 3.35
N ALA A 107 19.14 -8.34 2.02
CA ALA A 107 19.43 -7.16 1.21
C ALA A 107 18.54 -5.97 1.59
N VAL A 108 17.23 -6.19 1.82
CA VAL A 108 16.30 -5.15 2.29
C VAL A 108 16.73 -4.63 3.66
N ILE A 109 17.01 -5.52 4.62
CA ILE A 109 17.42 -5.11 5.97
C ILE A 109 18.71 -4.27 5.93
N GLN A 110 19.68 -4.65 5.08
CA GLN A 110 20.96 -3.96 4.98
C GLN A 110 20.85 -2.60 4.29
N ALA A 111 19.95 -2.45 3.32
CA ALA A 111 19.81 -1.23 2.53
C ALA A 111 18.82 -0.23 3.14
N GLU A 112 17.71 -0.74 3.68
CA GLU A 112 16.50 0.05 3.95
C GLU A 112 15.94 -0.17 5.38
N GLY A 113 16.54 -1.06 6.18
CA GLY A 113 16.12 -1.33 7.55
C GLY A 113 15.13 -2.48 7.68
N LEU A 114 14.84 -2.88 8.92
CA LEU A 114 13.96 -4.03 9.19
C LEU A 114 12.50 -3.72 8.87
N GLU A 115 12.07 -2.49 9.10
CA GLU A 115 10.74 -1.99 8.79
C GLU A 115 10.41 -2.07 7.30
N ALA A 116 11.42 -1.95 6.42
CA ALA A 116 11.25 -2.00 4.98
C ALA A 116 10.86 -3.40 4.48
N VAL A 117 11.13 -4.47 5.25
CA VAL A 117 10.67 -5.83 4.92
C VAL A 117 9.15 -5.88 4.80
N GLY A 118 8.43 -5.10 5.60
CA GLY A 118 6.97 -4.98 5.52
C GLY A 118 6.48 -4.44 4.18
N ASN A 119 7.23 -3.54 3.55
CA ASN A 119 6.86 -2.95 2.26
C ASN A 119 6.86 -3.97 1.12
N SER A 120 7.72 -5.00 1.20
CA SER A 120 7.77 -6.07 0.22
C SER A 120 6.51 -6.94 0.19
N PHE A 121 5.69 -6.92 1.24
CA PHE A 121 4.43 -7.68 1.26
C PHE A 121 3.28 -6.99 0.49
N GLN A 122 3.43 -5.74 0.05
CA GLN A 122 2.33 -5.00 -0.58
C GLN A 122 1.82 -5.67 -1.87
N GLY A 123 2.72 -6.17 -2.73
CA GLY A 123 2.34 -6.89 -3.96
C GLY A 123 1.56 -8.17 -3.68
N LEU A 124 2.07 -9.00 -2.77
CA LEU A 124 1.42 -10.21 -2.30
C LEU A 124 0.04 -9.90 -1.66
N GLY A 125 -0.04 -8.85 -0.85
CA GLY A 125 -1.28 -8.40 -0.21
C GLY A 125 -2.33 -7.96 -1.23
N ARG A 126 -1.93 -7.20 -2.26
CA ARG A 126 -2.83 -6.76 -3.35
C ARG A 126 -3.39 -7.95 -4.12
N SER A 127 -2.52 -8.83 -4.63
CA SER A 127 -2.94 -9.99 -5.41
C SER A 127 -3.82 -10.96 -4.62
N THR A 128 -3.50 -11.18 -3.34
CA THR A 128 -4.32 -12.01 -2.44
C THR A 128 -5.65 -11.33 -2.13
N GLY A 129 -5.69 -10.01 -1.91
CA GLY A 129 -6.93 -9.26 -1.72
C GLY A 129 -7.86 -9.34 -2.93
N GLU A 130 -7.32 -9.18 -4.15
CA GLU A 130 -8.07 -9.36 -5.39
C GLU A 130 -8.62 -10.79 -5.54
N GLU A 131 -7.87 -11.81 -5.10
CA GLU A 131 -8.31 -13.20 -5.08
C GLU A 131 -9.46 -13.43 -4.08
N ILE A 132 -9.35 -12.87 -2.87
CA ILE A 132 -10.40 -12.93 -1.83
C ILE A 132 -11.73 -12.37 -2.35
N LEU A 133 -11.71 -11.26 -3.08
CA LEU A 133 -12.92 -10.63 -3.63
C LEU A 133 -13.62 -11.46 -4.72
N LYS A 134 -12.92 -12.44 -5.30
CA LYS A 134 -13.50 -13.40 -6.27
C LYS A 134 -14.25 -14.53 -5.60
N ASN A 135 -14.12 -14.72 -4.29
CA ASN A 135 -14.92 -15.69 -3.55
C ASN A 135 -16.42 -15.30 -3.62
N PRO A 136 -17.31 -16.22 -4.01
CA PRO A 136 -18.72 -15.88 -4.24
C PRO A 136 -19.45 -15.48 -2.96
N GLU A 137 -19.12 -16.06 -1.80
CA GLU A 137 -19.73 -15.70 -0.52
C GLU A 137 -19.38 -14.25 -0.13
N ILE A 138 -18.11 -13.86 -0.25
CA ILE A 138 -17.63 -12.49 0.01
C ILE A 138 -18.25 -11.51 -0.98
N ASN A 139 -18.27 -11.86 -2.26
CA ASN A 139 -18.87 -11.03 -3.30
C ASN A 139 -20.37 -10.78 -3.04
N ASN A 140 -21.10 -11.83 -2.62
CA ASN A 140 -22.51 -11.73 -2.28
C ASN A 140 -22.74 -10.86 -1.04
N GLN A 141 -21.86 -10.95 -0.03
CA GLN A 141 -21.89 -10.07 1.14
C GLN A 141 -21.74 -8.59 0.73
N LEU A 142 -20.77 -8.29 -0.15
CA LEU A 142 -20.56 -6.93 -0.67
C LEU A 142 -21.77 -6.41 -1.45
N LYS A 143 -22.39 -7.26 -2.29
CA LYS A 143 -23.64 -6.91 -2.98
C LYS A 143 -24.78 -6.65 -2.01
N GLY A 144 -24.84 -7.38 -0.90
CA GLY A 144 -25.83 -7.19 0.16
C GLY A 144 -25.84 -5.77 0.73
N ILE A 145 -24.66 -5.13 0.81
CA ILE A 145 -24.49 -3.75 1.30
C ILE A 145 -25.24 -2.75 0.40
N LEU A 146 -25.33 -3.00 -0.91
CA LEU A 146 -26.00 -2.08 -1.86
C LEU A 146 -27.47 -1.85 -1.52
N ARG A 147 -28.11 -2.77 -0.77
CA ARG A 147 -29.48 -2.59 -0.28
C ARG A 147 -29.63 -1.44 0.72
N TYR A 148 -28.53 -1.04 1.35
CA TYR A 148 -28.49 0.01 2.38
C TYR A 148 -27.85 1.31 1.87
N VAL A 149 -27.34 1.32 0.63
CA VAL A 149 -26.69 2.48 0.02
C VAL A 149 -27.67 3.17 -0.92
N ASP A 150 -27.78 4.49 -0.83
CA ASP A 150 -28.58 5.28 -1.76
C ASP A 150 -27.90 5.34 -3.13
N LEU A 151 -28.21 4.36 -3.97
CA LEU A 151 -27.68 4.25 -5.33
C LEU A 151 -28.09 5.45 -6.20
N ASN A 152 -29.26 6.05 -5.95
CA ASN A 152 -29.67 7.24 -6.69
C ASN A 152 -28.75 8.41 -6.37
N LYS A 153 -28.42 8.62 -5.10
CA LYS A 153 -27.48 9.65 -4.69
C LYS A 153 -26.07 9.39 -5.21
N LEU A 154 -25.60 8.13 -5.22
CA LEU A 154 -24.31 7.79 -5.83
C LEU A 154 -24.30 8.12 -7.33
N VAL A 155 -25.33 7.71 -8.05
CA VAL A 155 -25.47 7.94 -9.49
C VAL A 155 -25.51 9.44 -9.79
N THR A 156 -26.34 10.22 -9.10
CA THR A 156 -26.46 11.65 -9.35
C THR A 156 -25.23 12.45 -8.92
N THR A 157 -24.49 11.97 -7.91
CA THR A 157 -23.26 12.63 -7.44
C THR A 157 -22.05 12.33 -8.33
N PHE A 158 -21.87 11.07 -8.74
CA PHE A 158 -20.63 10.63 -9.38
C PHE A 158 -20.76 10.33 -10.88
N LEU A 159 -21.94 10.04 -11.39
CA LEU A 159 -22.12 9.78 -12.82
C LEU A 159 -22.47 11.07 -13.56
N THR A 160 -21.47 11.96 -13.67
CA THR A 160 -21.54 13.13 -14.54
C THR A 160 -21.61 12.71 -16.02
N PRO A 161 -22.09 13.57 -16.93
CA PRO A 161 -22.15 13.26 -18.36
C PRO A 161 -20.82 12.76 -18.95
N ASP A 162 -19.69 13.32 -18.50
CA ASP A 162 -18.35 12.92 -18.95
C ASP A 162 -18.00 11.47 -18.54
N ILE A 163 -18.40 11.07 -17.34
CA ILE A 163 -18.17 9.71 -16.83
C ILE A 163 -19.09 8.71 -17.54
N TRP A 164 -20.34 9.07 -17.80
CA TRP A 164 -21.26 8.27 -18.62
C TRP A 164 -20.70 7.97 -20.01
N ASN A 165 -20.12 8.97 -20.67
CA ASN A 165 -19.53 8.82 -21.99
C ASN A 165 -18.32 7.86 -21.97
N LYS A 166 -17.46 7.95 -20.94
CA LYS A 166 -16.34 7.01 -20.77
C LYS A 166 -16.80 5.58 -20.48
N LEU A 167 -17.81 5.40 -19.63
CA LEU A 167 -18.38 4.08 -19.34
C LEU A 167 -19.02 3.44 -20.58
N GLY A 168 -19.74 4.24 -21.39
CA GLY A 168 -20.28 3.80 -22.67
C GLY A 168 -19.20 3.35 -23.66
N SER A 169 -18.05 4.04 -23.69
CA SER A 169 -16.90 3.66 -24.52
C SER A 169 -16.23 2.35 -24.06
N ILE A 170 -16.15 2.08 -22.76
CA ILE A 170 -15.60 0.84 -22.21
C ILE A 170 -16.48 -0.37 -22.56
N ARG A 171 -17.80 -0.19 -22.58
CA ARG A 171 -18.77 -1.27 -22.88
C ARG A 171 -18.85 -1.63 -24.37
N SER A 172 -18.32 -0.78 -25.25
CA SER A 172 -18.29 -1.01 -26.71
C SER A 172 -17.02 -1.72 -27.19
N LYS A 173 -16.10 -2.06 -26.29
CA LYS A 173 -14.90 -2.88 -26.55
C LYS A 173 -15.04 -4.23 -25.85
#